data_AF-A0A9E2YA28-F1
#
_entry.id   AF-A0A9E2YA28-F1
#
_cell.length_a   1.000
_cell.length_b   1.000
_cell.length_c   1.000
_cell.angle_alpha   90.00
_cell.angle_beta   90.00
_cell.angle_gamma   90.00
#
_symmetry.space_group_name_H-M   'P 1'
#
loop_
_entity.id
_entity.type
_entity.pdbx_description
1 polymer ?
#
loop_
_entity_poly.entity_id
_entity_poly.type
_entity_poly.pdbx_seq_one_letter_code
_entity_poly.pdbx_strand_id
1 'polypeptide(L)'
;MKSYEVIRDAVNEPGVKAVAAAMKVSPALVYKWCEPAAEKDDPDQSGAKNPLDRVRELFNITKDIHLIRWLCNEAEGFFVADPDLEIRKSRDQQIYAETRSLVREFSELLDAVTESVEDDQSIDVDEADQIRQRWEDLKACVERFVISCERGHYRANGK
;
A
#
# COMPACT_ATOMS: atom_id res chain seq x y z
N MET A 1 11.02 10.22 -2.02
CA MET A 1 11.22 10.74 -0.65
C MET A 1 11.75 9.61 0.21
N LYS A 2 12.77 9.85 1.03
CA LYS A 2 13.33 8.82 1.94
C LYS A 2 12.51 8.77 3.24
N SER A 3 12.47 7.63 3.93
CA SER A 3 11.63 7.41 5.12
C SER A 3 11.85 8.43 6.23
N TYR A 4 13.11 8.76 6.54
CA TYR A 4 13.44 9.76 7.56
C TYR A 4 13.02 11.19 7.19
N GLU A 5 12.93 11.52 5.90
CA GLU A 5 12.43 12.82 5.44
C GLU A 5 10.92 12.91 5.67
N VAL A 6 10.18 11.82 5.37
CA VAL A 6 8.74 11.74 5.66
C VAL A 6 8.47 11.94 7.15
N ILE A 7 9.22 11.24 8.01
CA ILE A 7 9.07 11.37 9.46
C ILE A 7 9.39 12.80 9.91
N ARG A 8 10.51 13.37 9.45
CA ARG A 8 10.92 14.74 9.80
C ARG A 8 9.83 15.75 9.48
N ASP A 9 9.22 15.65 8.31
CA ASP A 9 8.17 16.57 7.88
C ASP A 9 6.89 16.36 8.70
N ALA A 10 6.52 15.10 8.98
CA ALA A 10 5.34 14.75 9.79
C ALA A 10 5.43 15.18 11.26
N VAL A 11 6.63 15.16 11.86
CA VAL A 11 6.83 15.60 13.25
C VAL A 11 7.05 17.10 13.40
N ASN A 12 7.18 17.84 12.29
CA ASN A 12 7.55 19.26 12.32
C ASN A 12 6.49 20.13 13.02
N GLU A 13 5.22 20.00 12.61
CA GLU A 13 4.12 20.82 13.13
C GLU A 13 3.69 20.43 14.56
N PRO A 14 3.49 19.14 14.89
CA PRO A 14 3.23 18.74 16.28
C PRO A 14 4.43 18.98 17.22
N GLY A 15 5.64 18.96 16.66
CA GLY A 15 6.90 19.08 17.37
C GLY A 15 7.37 17.77 18.01
N VAL A 16 8.68 17.55 17.99
CA VAL A 16 9.34 16.31 18.48
C VAL A 16 8.95 15.92 19.90
N LYS A 17 8.84 16.90 20.82
CA LYS A 17 8.47 16.62 22.22
C LYS A 17 7.04 16.10 22.37
N ALA A 18 6.09 16.65 21.59
CA ALA A 18 4.70 16.21 21.64
C ALA A 18 4.55 14.80 21.07
N VAL A 19 5.18 14.54 19.93
CA VAL A 19 5.20 13.20 19.30
C VAL A 19 5.82 12.17 20.25
N ALA A 20 6.97 12.48 20.85
CA ALA A 20 7.63 11.59 21.80
C ALA A 20 6.74 11.24 23.00
N ALA A 21 6.06 12.24 23.57
CA ALA A 21 5.12 12.04 24.67
C ALA A 21 3.93 11.17 24.27
N ALA A 22 3.30 11.45 23.12
CA ALA A 22 2.14 10.70 22.63
C ALA A 22 2.49 9.23 22.32
N MET A 23 3.65 9.00 21.69
CA MET A 23 4.13 7.67 21.34
C MET A 23 4.85 6.94 22.50
N LYS A 24 4.98 7.58 23.67
CA LYS A 24 5.67 7.04 24.87
C LYS A 24 7.12 6.61 24.59
N VAL A 25 7.85 7.43 23.83
CA VAL A 25 9.27 7.24 23.50
C VAL A 25 10.09 8.45 23.93
N SER A 26 11.43 8.35 23.89
CA SER A 26 12.29 9.50 24.21
C SER A 26 12.34 10.50 23.04
N PRO A 27 12.42 11.82 23.30
CA PRO A 27 12.63 12.82 22.25
C PRO A 27 13.88 12.56 21.41
N ALA A 28 14.96 12.06 22.05
CA ALA A 28 16.19 11.67 21.37
C ALA A 28 15.96 10.56 20.32
N LEU A 29 15.06 9.60 20.59
CA LEU A 29 14.71 8.56 19.62
C LEU A 29 13.94 9.14 18.42
N VAL A 30 13.03 10.08 18.66
CA VAL A 30 12.28 10.76 17.59
C VAL A 30 13.20 11.61 16.72
N TYR A 31 14.17 12.33 17.29
CA TYR A 31 15.22 13.01 16.52
C TYR A 31 16.00 12.02 15.64
N LYS A 32 16.42 10.88 16.21
CA LYS A 32 17.11 9.82 15.45
C LYS A 32 16.27 9.25 14.31
N TRP A 33 14.94 9.20 14.43
CA TRP A 33 14.07 8.75 13.34
C TRP A 33 14.03 9.71 12.15
N CYS A 34 14.35 10.99 12.37
CA CYS A 34 14.40 12.03 11.35
C CYS A 34 15.75 12.09 10.62
N GLU A 35 16.71 11.28 11.05
CA GLU A 35 18.06 11.18 10.47
C GLU A 35 18.18 9.93 9.58
N PRO A 36 19.11 9.91 8.61
CA PRO A 36 19.42 8.71 7.84
C PRO A 36 19.75 7.53 8.76
N ALA A 37 19.13 6.37 8.50
CA ALA A 37 19.45 5.14 9.22
C ALA A 37 20.92 4.76 8.99
N ALA A 38 21.55 4.20 10.02
CA ALA A 38 22.94 3.76 9.92
C ALA A 38 23.13 2.76 8.78
N GLU A 39 23.92 3.12 7.77
CA GLU A 39 24.37 2.18 6.75
C GLU A 39 25.30 1.12 7.40
N LYS A 40 25.24 -0.12 6.90
CA LYS A 40 25.98 -1.27 7.48
C LYS A 40 27.50 -1.06 7.55
N ASP A 41 28.04 -0.13 6.75
CA ASP A 41 29.47 0.13 6.62
C ASP A 41 29.94 1.41 7.33
N ASP A 42 29.06 2.10 8.07
CA ASP A 42 29.40 3.30 8.82
C ASP A 42 29.00 3.18 10.31
N PRO A 43 29.91 2.67 11.17
CA PRO A 43 29.64 2.44 12.59
C PRO A 43 29.43 3.73 13.41
N ASP A 44 29.74 4.92 12.86
CA ASP A 44 29.51 6.22 13.52
C ASP A 44 28.11 6.80 13.21
N GLN A 45 27.37 6.15 12.32
CA GLN A 45 26.05 6.59 11.89
C GLN A 45 25.01 6.15 12.93
N SER A 46 24.37 7.10 13.62
CA SER A 46 23.56 6.87 14.83
C SER A 46 22.05 6.69 14.58
N GLY A 47 21.64 6.61 13.31
CA GLY A 47 20.24 6.56 12.91
C GLY A 47 19.56 5.27 13.32
N ALA A 48 18.51 5.37 14.14
CA ALA A 48 17.69 4.23 14.52
C ALA A 48 16.68 3.90 13.42
N LYS A 49 16.40 2.60 13.18
CA LYS A 49 15.28 2.18 12.29
C LYS A 49 13.99 2.87 12.74
N ASN A 50 13.49 3.79 11.93
CA ASN A 50 12.27 4.53 12.18
C ASN A 50 11.03 3.65 11.93
N PRO A 51 9.82 4.08 12.36
CA PRO A 51 8.61 3.28 12.21
C PRO A 51 8.31 2.87 10.76
N LEU A 52 8.52 3.75 9.78
CA LEU A 52 8.30 3.43 8.37
C LEU A 52 9.30 2.38 7.86
N ASP A 53 10.56 2.43 8.30
CA ASP A 53 11.55 1.41 7.96
C ASP A 53 11.18 0.04 8.51
N ARG A 54 10.61 -0.02 9.73
CA ARG A 54 10.16 -1.27 10.35
C ARG A 54 8.98 -1.88 9.60
N VAL A 55 7.99 -1.07 9.23
CA VAL A 55 6.85 -1.53 8.41
C VAL A 55 7.34 -2.03 7.05
N ARG A 56 8.24 -1.30 6.39
CA ARG A 56 8.83 -1.70 5.10
C ARG A 56 9.59 -3.03 5.22
N GLU A 57 10.35 -3.22 6.30
CA GLU A 57 11.04 -4.48 6.57
C GLU A 57 10.05 -5.63 6.80
N LEU A 58 9.00 -5.41 7.59
CA LEU A 58 7.94 -6.39 7.83
C LEU A 58 7.25 -6.80 6.53
N PHE A 59 6.89 -5.83 5.68
CA PHE A 59 6.33 -6.08 4.35
C PHE A 59 7.32 -6.88 3.48
N ASN A 60 8.60 -6.54 3.50
CA ASN A 60 9.60 -7.24 2.68
C ASN A 60 9.80 -8.70 3.08
N ILE A 61 9.64 -9.02 4.36
CA ILE A 61 9.75 -10.39 4.89
C ILE A 61 8.48 -11.20 4.58
N THR A 62 7.32 -10.62 4.82
CA THR A 62 6.03 -11.32 4.72
C THR A 62 5.46 -11.35 3.30
N LYS A 63 5.77 -10.33 2.50
CA LYS A 63 5.14 -10.05 1.19
C LYS A 63 3.61 -9.93 1.25
N ASP A 64 3.07 -9.66 2.43
CA ASP A 64 1.64 -9.53 2.65
C ASP A 64 1.18 -8.09 2.38
N ILE A 65 0.39 -7.91 1.32
CA ILE A 65 -0.12 -6.59 0.89
C ILE A 65 -1.14 -6.01 1.88
N HIS A 66 -1.78 -6.84 2.70
CA HIS A 66 -2.78 -6.38 3.67
C HIS A 66 -2.16 -5.43 4.70
N LEU A 67 -0.87 -5.57 5.01
CA LEU A 67 -0.14 -4.65 5.90
C LEU A 67 -0.15 -3.20 5.36
N ILE A 68 0.04 -3.03 4.06
CA ILE A 68 0.07 -1.71 3.42
C ILE A 68 -1.36 -1.16 3.28
N ARG A 69 -2.30 -2.02 2.90
CA ARG A 69 -3.73 -1.64 2.78
C ARG A 69 -4.30 -1.17 4.10
N TRP A 70 -4.01 -1.88 5.19
CA TRP A 70 -4.45 -1.51 6.53
C TRP A 70 -3.97 -0.08 6.88
N LEU A 71 -2.69 0.23 6.64
CA LEU A 71 -2.15 1.57 6.89
C LEU A 71 -2.80 2.67 6.02
N CYS A 72 -3.15 2.37 4.77
CA CYS A 72 -3.86 3.31 3.92
C CYS A 72 -5.29 3.55 4.41
N ASN A 73 -5.98 2.50 4.86
CA ASN A 73 -7.35 2.59 5.37
C ASN A 73 -7.43 3.41 6.67
N GLU A 74 -6.41 3.35 7.54
CA GLU A 74 -6.31 4.21 8.73
C GLU A 74 -6.26 5.72 8.38
N ALA A 75 -5.88 6.06 7.14
CA ALA A 75 -5.88 7.41 6.61
C ALA A 75 -7.08 7.71 5.68
N GLU A 76 -8.15 6.89 5.77
CA GLU A 76 -9.34 6.96 4.90
C GLU A 76 -9.00 6.85 3.39
N GLY A 77 -7.85 6.27 3.08
CA GLY A 77 -7.33 6.10 1.73
C GLY A 77 -7.32 4.63 1.29
N PHE A 78 -6.76 4.39 0.11
CA PHE A 78 -6.53 3.05 -0.41
C PHE A 78 -5.20 2.96 -1.15
N PHE A 79 -4.64 1.76 -1.21
CA PHE A 79 -3.39 1.51 -1.93
C PHE A 79 -3.66 1.06 -3.37
N VAL A 80 -3.01 1.73 -4.33
CA VAL A 80 -2.95 1.29 -5.72
C VAL A 80 -1.51 1.03 -6.10
N ALA A 81 -1.22 -0.20 -6.50
CA ALA A 81 0.09 -0.54 -7.03
C ALA A 81 0.31 0.11 -8.39
N ASP A 82 1.54 0.54 -8.64
CA ASP A 82 1.94 0.96 -9.99
C ASP A 82 1.65 -0.15 -11.03
N PRO A 83 1.34 0.21 -12.28
CA PRO A 83 1.23 -0.76 -13.37
C PRO A 83 2.49 -1.61 -13.54
N ASP A 84 2.33 -2.94 -13.46
CA ASP A 84 3.39 -3.87 -13.83
C ASP A 84 3.42 -4.02 -15.35
N LEU A 85 4.36 -3.31 -15.97
CA LEU A 85 4.65 -3.48 -17.39
C LEU A 85 5.51 -4.74 -17.57
N GLU A 86 4.84 -5.90 -17.69
CA GLU A 86 5.54 -7.08 -18.18
C GLU A 86 6.06 -6.82 -19.60
N ILE A 87 7.37 -6.58 -19.71
CA ILE A 87 8.12 -6.25 -20.94
C ILE A 87 7.92 -7.31 -22.05
N ARG A 88 7.44 -8.50 -21.70
CA ARG A 88 7.32 -9.66 -22.60
C ARG A 88 5.95 -9.82 -23.29
N LYS A 89 4.90 -9.14 -22.85
CA LYS A 89 3.55 -9.30 -23.42
C LYS A 89 3.32 -8.31 -24.55
N SER A 90 2.69 -8.75 -25.64
CA SER A 90 2.21 -7.82 -26.67
C SER A 90 1.10 -6.92 -26.11
N ARG A 91 0.89 -5.73 -26.69
CA ARG A 91 -0.18 -4.81 -26.28
C ARG A 91 -1.53 -5.50 -26.14
N ASP A 92 -1.94 -6.23 -27.17
CA ASP A 92 -3.25 -6.88 -27.19
C ASP A 92 -3.34 -7.92 -26.07
N GLN A 93 -2.26 -8.67 -25.83
CA GLN A 93 -2.18 -9.60 -24.70
C GLN A 93 -2.29 -8.89 -23.35
N GLN A 94 -1.72 -7.69 -23.20
CA GLN A 94 -1.84 -6.90 -21.97
C GLN A 94 -3.27 -6.40 -21.74
N ILE A 95 -3.92 -5.82 -22.76
CA ILE A 95 -5.32 -5.35 -22.64
C ILE A 95 -6.26 -6.51 -22.29
N TYR A 96 -6.12 -7.65 -22.97
CA TYR A 96 -6.96 -8.81 -22.68
C TYR A 96 -6.68 -9.40 -21.30
N ALA A 97 -5.42 -9.39 -20.83
CA ALA A 97 -5.07 -9.84 -19.49
C ALA A 97 -5.68 -8.94 -18.42
N GLU A 98 -5.53 -7.61 -18.52
CA GLU A 98 -6.10 -6.67 -17.55
C GLU A 98 -7.63 -6.73 -17.55
N THR A 99 -8.27 -6.81 -18.72
CA THR A 99 -9.73 -6.95 -18.81
C THR A 99 -10.22 -8.23 -18.12
N ARG A 100 -9.51 -9.35 -18.29
CA ARG A 100 -9.85 -10.61 -17.61
C ARG A 100 -9.63 -10.51 -16.09
N SER A 101 -8.57 -9.85 -15.66
CA SER A 101 -8.34 -9.58 -14.23
C SER A 101 -9.50 -8.77 -13.65
N LEU A 102 -9.95 -7.71 -14.32
CA LEU A 102 -11.10 -6.91 -13.86
C LEU A 102 -12.38 -7.74 -13.66
N VAL A 103 -12.70 -8.60 -14.64
CA VAL A 103 -13.86 -9.49 -14.53
C VAL A 103 -13.70 -10.48 -13.37
N ARG A 104 -12.51 -11.02 -13.18
CA ARG A 104 -12.20 -11.93 -12.07
C ARG A 104 -12.35 -11.22 -10.72
N GLU A 105 -11.70 -10.07 -10.51
CA GLU A 105 -11.79 -9.33 -9.24
C GLU A 105 -13.24 -8.94 -8.91
N PHE A 106 -14.03 -8.57 -9.92
CA PHE A 106 -15.45 -8.29 -9.72
C PHE A 106 -16.24 -9.53 -9.32
N SER A 107 -15.94 -10.69 -9.92
CA SER A 107 -16.56 -11.97 -9.55
C SER A 107 -16.20 -12.36 -8.12
N GLU A 108 -14.93 -12.26 -7.73
CA GLU A 108 -14.47 -12.55 -6.37
C GLU A 108 -15.13 -11.66 -5.31
N LEU A 109 -15.42 -10.40 -5.63
CA LEU A 109 -16.21 -9.52 -4.76
C LEU A 109 -17.66 -9.98 -4.63
N LEU A 110 -18.33 -10.34 -5.74
CA LEU A 110 -19.70 -10.83 -5.70
C LEU A 110 -19.82 -12.15 -4.94
N ASP A 111 -18.85 -13.04 -5.11
CA ASP A 111 -18.77 -14.30 -4.38
C ASP A 111 -18.65 -14.03 -2.87
N ALA A 112 -17.73 -13.15 -2.46
CA ALA A 112 -17.58 -12.79 -1.04
C ALA A 112 -18.87 -12.20 -0.44
N VAL A 113 -19.58 -11.34 -1.19
CA VAL A 113 -20.87 -10.78 -0.74
C VAL A 113 -21.95 -11.86 -0.63
N THR A 114 -21.96 -12.82 -1.56
CA THR A 114 -22.97 -13.89 -1.57
C THR A 114 -22.72 -14.88 -0.44
N GLU A 115 -21.48 -15.33 -0.26
CA GLU A 115 -21.06 -16.20 0.84
C GLU A 115 -21.41 -15.58 2.20
N SER A 116 -21.16 -14.28 2.38
CA SER A 116 -21.45 -13.55 3.63
C SER A 116 -22.95 -13.42 3.94
N VAL A 117 -23.87 -13.79 3.03
CA VAL A 117 -25.32 -13.66 3.25
C VAL A 117 -26.01 -15.04 3.29
N GLU A 118 -25.32 -16.09 2.82
CA GLU A 118 -25.85 -17.46 2.76
C GLU A 118 -25.95 -18.13 4.14
N ASP A 119 -25.05 -17.79 5.08
CA ASP A 119 -24.95 -18.50 6.36
C ASP A 119 -25.94 -18.03 7.44
N ASP A 120 -26.11 -16.72 7.68
CA ASP A 120 -26.96 -16.24 8.78
C ASP A 120 -27.91 -15.05 8.46
N GLN A 121 -28.02 -14.68 7.17
CA GLN A 121 -28.79 -13.53 6.68
C GLN A 121 -28.34 -12.16 7.24
N SER A 122 -27.17 -12.09 7.88
CA SER A 122 -26.52 -10.87 8.32
C SER A 122 -25.05 -10.87 7.87
N ILE A 123 -24.41 -9.71 7.90
CA ILE A 123 -22.98 -9.59 7.58
C ILE A 123 -22.28 -9.23 8.89
N ASP A 124 -21.37 -10.09 9.35
CA ASP A 124 -20.58 -9.83 10.55
C ASP A 124 -19.37 -8.90 10.26
N VAL A 125 -18.57 -8.64 11.30
CA VAL A 125 -17.44 -7.71 11.20
C VAL A 125 -16.31 -8.29 10.33
N ASP A 126 -16.05 -9.59 10.44
CA ASP A 126 -14.99 -10.27 9.71
C ASP A 126 -15.36 -10.39 8.22
N GLU A 127 -16.63 -10.68 7.93
CA GLU A 127 -17.21 -10.70 6.59
C GLU A 127 -17.22 -9.30 5.94
N ALA A 128 -17.62 -8.27 6.71
CA ALA A 128 -17.56 -6.89 6.24
C ALA A 128 -16.12 -6.47 5.89
N ASP A 129 -15.15 -6.90 6.69
CA ASP A 129 -13.72 -6.69 6.42
C ASP A 129 -13.26 -7.46 5.18
N GLN A 130 -13.72 -8.69 4.97
CA GLN A 130 -13.43 -9.46 3.76
C GLN A 130 -13.98 -8.78 2.49
N ILE A 131 -15.25 -8.35 2.53
CA ILE A 131 -15.88 -7.59 1.43
C ILE A 131 -15.09 -6.30 1.17
N ARG A 132 -14.66 -5.61 2.23
CA ARG A 132 -13.83 -4.41 2.11
C ARG A 132 -12.54 -4.72 1.37
N GLN A 133 -11.82 -5.78 1.72
CA GLN A 133 -10.56 -6.15 1.05
C GLN A 133 -10.79 -6.47 -0.44
N ARG A 134 -11.85 -7.21 -0.79
CA ARG A 134 -12.19 -7.51 -2.19
C ARG A 134 -12.57 -6.26 -2.99
N TRP A 135 -13.24 -5.31 -2.36
CA TRP A 135 -13.52 -4.02 -2.97
C TRP A 135 -12.23 -3.23 -3.25
N GLU A 136 -11.26 -3.26 -2.33
CA GLU A 136 -9.95 -2.64 -2.53
C GLU A 136 -9.14 -3.32 -3.65
N ASP A 137 -9.21 -4.65 -3.78
CA ASP A 137 -8.62 -5.39 -4.91
C ASP A 137 -9.15 -4.88 -6.25
N LEU A 138 -10.48 -4.82 -6.38
CA LEU A 138 -11.15 -4.37 -7.60
C LEU A 138 -10.79 -2.91 -7.93
N LYS A 139 -10.88 -1.99 -6.96
CA LYS A 139 -10.51 -0.58 -7.16
C LYS A 139 -9.07 -0.44 -7.63
N ALA A 140 -8.13 -1.12 -6.97
CA ALA A 140 -6.72 -1.07 -7.34
C ALA A 140 -6.48 -1.63 -8.75
N CYS A 141 -7.17 -2.71 -9.13
CA CYS A 141 -7.09 -3.27 -10.47
C CYS A 141 -7.61 -2.29 -11.54
N VAL A 142 -8.76 -1.65 -11.30
CA VAL A 142 -9.35 -0.65 -12.21
C VAL A 142 -8.44 0.56 -12.34
N GLU A 143 -7.96 1.12 -11.22
CA GLU A 143 -7.11 2.31 -11.22
C GLU A 143 -5.80 2.04 -11.97
N ARG A 144 -5.17 0.89 -11.73
CA ARG A 144 -3.95 0.48 -12.46
C ARG A 144 -4.17 0.39 -13.97
N PHE A 145 -5.33 -0.11 -14.39
CA PHE A 145 -5.70 -0.16 -15.80
C PHE A 145 -5.86 1.26 -16.38
N VAL A 146 -6.52 2.17 -15.65
CA VAL A 146 -6.69 3.58 -16.05
C VAL A 146 -5.33 4.28 -16.16
N ILE A 147 -4.47 4.18 -15.14
CA ILE A 147 -3.10 4.73 -15.15
C ILE A 147 -2.32 4.21 -16.36
N SER A 148 -2.48 2.92 -16.71
CA SER A 148 -1.83 2.34 -17.90
C SER A 148 -2.32 2.96 -19.21
N CYS A 149 -3.61 3.27 -19.29
CA CYS A 149 -4.18 4.00 -20.43
C CYS A 149 -3.62 5.43 -20.51
N GLU A 150 -3.59 6.15 -19.39
CA GLU A 150 -3.10 7.54 -19.30
C GLU A 150 -1.61 7.67 -19.65
N ARG A 151 -0.78 6.73 -19.18
CA ARG A 151 0.64 6.65 -19.51
C ARG A 151 0.90 6.18 -20.96
N GLY A 152 -0.16 5.85 -21.70
CA GLY A 152 -0.09 5.47 -23.11
C GLY A 152 0.46 4.06 -23.35
N HIS A 153 0.44 3.20 -22.35
CA HIS A 153 0.97 1.82 -22.45
C HIS A 153 0.25 0.99 -23.51
N TYR A 154 -0.96 1.39 -23.89
CA TYR A 154 -1.76 0.73 -24.92
C TYR A 154 -1.79 1.45 -26.27
N ARG A 155 -0.96 2.48 -26.49
CA ARG A 155 -0.90 3.18 -27.79
C ARG A 155 -0.27 2.28 -28.86
N ALA A 156 -0.81 2.33 -30.07
CA ALA A 156 -0.12 1.77 -31.23
C ALA A 156 1.04 2.71 -31.60
N ASN A 157 2.25 2.20 -31.83
CA ASN A 157 3.31 2.99 -32.47
C ASN A 157 2.79 3.45 -33.84
N GLY A 158 2.37 4.72 -33.95
CA GLY A 158 1.84 5.26 -35.20
C GLY A 158 0.88 6.45 -35.10
N LYS A 159 0.48 6.92 -33.91
CA LYS A 159 -0.13 8.25 -33.68
C LYS A 159 0.18 8.78 -32.30
#